data_AF-A0A2H1ZE92-F1
#
_entry.id   AF-A0A2H1ZE92-F1
#
_cell.length_a   1.000
_cell.length_b   1.000
_cell.length_c   1.000
_cell.angle_alpha   90.00
_cell.angle_beta   90.00
_cell.angle_gamma   90.00
#
_symmetry.space_group_name_H-M   'P 1'
#
loop_
_entity.id
_entity.type
_entity.pdbx_description
1 polymer ?
#
loop_
_entity_poly.entity_id
_entity_poly.type
_entity_poly.pdbx_seq_one_letter_code
_entity_poly.pdbx_strand_id
1 'polypeptide(L)'
;MHTDVLVKPGEEAPPIPTHKAVLAARSKVFRNMLDSDECKTSPEESITLPDLSHDELKSLLEFLYSGNLKAPYNQYRSLYLAADKYDISYLQDVCRNHFIASLSSRNVLDILELASIPCDTILKDAAINHIVKHMEEVVVPMKYETFVQRNPDLSVEITRAYLRETKAKAKDHGAPLNGNTRPRIW
;
A
#
# COMPACT_ATOMS: atom_id res chain seq x y z
N MET A 1 -18.88 28.36 5.40
CA MET A 1 -18.91 27.75 4.05
C MET A 1 -20.05 26.74 4.05
N HIS A 2 -20.87 26.72 3.00
CA HIS A 2 -21.99 25.77 2.86
C HIS A 2 -21.52 24.61 2.00
N THR A 3 -21.86 23.39 2.40
CA THR A 3 -21.56 22.17 1.65
C THR A 3 -22.46 22.08 0.42
N ASP A 4 -21.94 21.60 -0.69
CA ASP A 4 -22.59 21.58 -2.01
C ASP A 4 -22.64 20.18 -2.65
N VAL A 5 -22.25 19.13 -1.91
CA VAL A 5 -22.36 17.73 -2.33
C VAL A 5 -22.44 16.81 -1.10
N LEU A 6 -23.16 15.71 -1.22
CA LEU A 6 -23.22 14.65 -0.22
C LEU A 6 -22.36 13.44 -0.63
N VAL A 7 -21.53 12.92 0.28
CA VAL A 7 -20.78 11.67 0.05
C VAL A 7 -21.38 10.55 0.88
N LYS A 8 -21.83 9.48 0.20
CA LYS A 8 -22.46 8.31 0.79
C LYS A 8 -21.40 7.20 0.98
N PRO A 9 -21.32 6.56 2.16
CA PRO A 9 -20.50 5.35 2.35
C PRO A 9 -21.15 4.15 1.63
N GLY A 10 -20.45 3.00 1.63
CA GLY A 10 -20.96 1.77 1.01
C GLY A 10 -21.99 1.01 1.84
N GLU A 11 -22.10 1.35 3.12
CA GLU A 11 -23.09 0.80 4.04
C GLU A 11 -24.29 1.75 4.19
N GLU A 12 -25.41 1.24 4.70
CA GLU A 12 -26.56 2.07 5.07
C GLU A 12 -26.22 2.93 6.29
N ALA A 13 -25.54 4.05 6.03
CA ALA A 13 -25.17 5.05 7.01
C ALA A 13 -25.42 6.47 6.46
N PRO A 14 -25.55 7.48 7.35
CA PRO A 14 -25.80 8.85 6.92
C PRO A 14 -24.73 9.37 5.95
N PRO A 15 -25.11 10.13 4.91
CA PRO A 15 -24.13 10.79 4.05
C PRO A 15 -23.38 11.89 4.82
N ILE A 16 -22.15 12.15 4.40
CA ILE A 16 -21.32 13.23 4.93
C ILE A 16 -21.37 14.43 3.98
N PRO A 17 -21.87 15.60 4.42
CA PRO A 17 -21.83 16.82 3.63
C PRO A 17 -20.39 17.30 3.39
N THR A 18 -20.04 17.68 2.16
CA THR A 18 -18.69 18.14 1.81
C THR A 18 -18.71 19.21 0.71
N HIS A 19 -17.53 19.60 0.21
CA HIS A 19 -17.36 20.61 -0.82
C HIS A 19 -16.81 19.99 -2.12
N LYS A 20 -17.53 20.14 -3.24
CA LYS A 20 -17.11 19.71 -4.59
C LYS A 20 -15.72 20.21 -4.93
N ALA A 21 -15.46 21.49 -4.62
CA ALA A 21 -14.17 22.12 -4.88
C ALA A 21 -13.00 21.40 -4.20
N VAL A 22 -13.20 20.90 -2.97
CA VAL A 22 -12.15 20.17 -2.23
C VAL A 22 -11.93 18.80 -2.86
N LEU A 23 -13.00 18.05 -3.14
CA LEU A 23 -12.90 16.74 -3.79
C LEU A 23 -12.21 16.84 -5.15
N ALA A 24 -12.67 17.75 -6.02
CA ALA A 24 -12.13 17.95 -7.36
C ALA A 24 -10.68 18.46 -7.39
N ALA A 25 -10.26 19.21 -6.36
CA ALA A 25 -8.89 19.67 -6.23
C ALA A 25 -7.93 18.56 -5.79
N ARG A 26 -8.42 17.57 -5.02
CA ARG A 26 -7.60 16.50 -4.43
C ARG A 26 -7.59 15.20 -5.22
N SER A 27 -8.53 15.04 -6.16
CA SER A 27 -8.67 13.82 -6.97
C SER A 27 -9.20 14.16 -8.36
N LYS A 28 -8.50 13.69 -9.39
CA LYS A 28 -9.00 13.77 -10.77
C LYS A 28 -10.22 12.87 -10.97
N VAL A 29 -10.28 11.72 -10.30
CA VAL A 29 -11.43 10.82 -10.34
C VAL A 29 -12.67 11.49 -9.76
N PHE A 30 -12.58 12.13 -8.60
CA PHE A 30 -13.71 12.88 -8.04
C PHE A 30 -14.11 14.06 -8.92
N ARG A 31 -13.16 14.78 -9.52
CA ARG A 31 -13.48 15.84 -10.49
C ARG A 31 -14.34 15.30 -11.62
N ASN A 32 -13.91 14.20 -12.24
CA ASN A 32 -14.66 13.58 -13.33
C ASN A 32 -16.04 13.07 -12.89
N MET A 33 -16.15 12.51 -11.68
CA MET A 33 -17.43 12.07 -11.10
C MET A 33 -18.39 13.24 -10.91
N LEU A 34 -17.90 14.38 -10.41
CA LEU A 34 -18.69 15.60 -10.20
C LEU A 34 -19.09 16.28 -11.52
N ASP A 35 -18.24 16.17 -12.54
CA ASP A 35 -18.52 16.70 -13.88
C ASP A 35 -19.49 15.80 -14.68
N SER A 36 -19.82 14.60 -14.21
CA SER A 36 -20.74 13.68 -14.87
C SER A 36 -22.21 14.15 -14.80
N ASP A 37 -22.98 13.81 -15.84
CA ASP A 37 -24.41 14.14 -15.88
C ASP A 37 -25.22 13.40 -14.80
N GLU A 38 -24.77 12.21 -14.38
CA GLU A 38 -25.40 11.43 -13.29
C GLU A 38 -25.35 12.19 -11.95
N CYS A 39 -24.23 12.84 -11.63
CA CYS A 39 -24.12 13.63 -10.41
C CYS A 39 -24.98 14.90 -10.48
N LYS A 40 -24.94 15.60 -11.62
CA LYS A 40 -25.66 16.87 -11.88
C LYS A 40 -27.17 16.73 -11.93
N THR A 41 -27.68 15.57 -12.34
CA THR A 41 -29.13 15.30 -12.44
C THR A 41 -29.71 14.68 -11.17
N SER A 42 -28.86 14.32 -10.19
CA SER A 42 -29.34 13.74 -8.95
C SER A 42 -30.05 14.79 -8.07
N PRO A 43 -31.17 14.45 -7.41
CA PRO A 43 -31.96 15.40 -6.62
C PRO A 43 -31.18 16.04 -5.46
N GLU A 44 -30.13 15.37 -4.99
CA GLU A 44 -29.34 15.73 -3.80
C GLU A 44 -27.87 16.01 -4.12
N GLU A 45 -27.45 15.96 -5.40
CA GLU A 45 -26.05 16.04 -5.83
C GLU A 45 -25.13 15.18 -4.95
N SER A 46 -25.21 13.85 -5.09
CA SER A 46 -24.48 12.90 -4.23
C SER A 46 -23.52 11.99 -4.99
N ILE A 47 -22.42 11.61 -4.35
CA ILE A 47 -21.51 10.56 -4.80
C ILE A 47 -21.46 9.42 -3.76
N THR A 48 -21.29 8.18 -4.21
CA THR A 48 -21.22 7.01 -3.33
C THR A 48 -19.85 6.37 -3.42
N LEU A 49 -19.20 6.14 -2.28
CA LEU A 49 -17.92 5.43 -2.18
C LEU A 49 -18.16 4.05 -1.56
N PRO A 50 -18.46 3.02 -2.38
CA PRO A 50 -19.00 1.74 -1.90
C PRO A 50 -18.01 0.89 -1.10
N ASP A 51 -16.71 1.16 -1.21
CA ASP A 51 -15.67 0.36 -0.54
C ASP A 51 -15.28 0.91 0.84
N LEU A 52 -15.95 1.96 1.32
CA LEU A 52 -15.65 2.62 2.58
C LEU A 52 -16.85 2.55 3.53
N SER A 53 -16.58 2.14 4.77
CA SER A 53 -17.48 2.38 5.90
C SER A 53 -17.60 3.89 6.18
N HIS A 54 -18.59 4.27 6.97
CA HIS A 54 -18.79 5.66 7.37
C HIS A 54 -17.54 6.26 8.07
N ASP A 55 -16.87 5.49 8.93
CA ASP A 55 -15.69 5.96 9.66
C ASP A 55 -14.46 6.10 8.75
N GLU A 56 -14.26 5.18 7.80
CA GLU A 56 -13.19 5.28 6.82
C GLU A 56 -13.42 6.43 5.84
N LEU A 57 -14.67 6.62 5.43
CA LEU A 57 -15.08 7.77 4.61
C LEU A 57 -14.80 9.08 5.36
N LYS A 58 -15.13 9.15 6.65
CA LYS A 58 -14.84 10.33 7.48
C LYS A 58 -13.33 10.60 7.53
N SER A 59 -12.51 9.58 7.79
CA SER A 59 -11.04 9.71 7.79
C SER A 59 -10.49 10.18 6.44
N LEU A 60 -11.03 9.66 5.33
CA LEU A 60 -10.68 10.11 3.98
C LEU A 60 -11.01 11.58 3.81
N LEU A 61 -12.24 12.01 4.13
CA LEU A 61 -12.66 13.39 3.96
C LEU A 61 -11.82 14.34 4.83
N GLU A 62 -11.59 14.03 6.10
CA GLU A 62 -10.73 14.81 6.99
C GLU A 62 -9.30 14.96 6.43
N PHE A 63 -8.76 13.91 5.81
CA PHE A 63 -7.48 13.97 5.09
C PHE A 63 -7.54 14.94 3.90
N LEU A 64 -8.61 14.94 3.10
CA LEU A 64 -8.71 15.85 1.93
C LEU A 64 -8.73 17.33 2.33
N TYR A 65 -9.31 17.66 3.49
CA TYR A 65 -9.27 19.01 4.04
C TYR A 65 -7.92 19.37 4.64
N SER A 66 -7.37 18.49 5.50
CA SER A 66 -6.23 18.83 6.35
C SER A 66 -4.87 18.46 5.77
N GLY A 67 -4.82 17.53 4.81
CA GLY A 67 -3.60 16.91 4.32
C GLY A 67 -2.90 15.99 5.34
N ASN A 68 -3.53 15.71 6.48
CA ASN A 68 -2.94 14.89 7.54
C ASN A 68 -3.85 13.68 7.86
N LEU A 69 -3.28 12.49 7.82
CA LEU A 69 -4.04 11.26 8.05
C LEU A 69 -4.04 10.89 9.54
N LYS A 70 -5.18 11.06 10.20
CA LYS A 70 -5.41 10.69 11.61
C LYS A 70 -6.37 9.52 11.74
N ALA A 71 -6.06 8.42 11.06
CA ALA A 71 -6.87 7.20 11.10
C ALA A 71 -6.27 6.14 12.03
N PRO A 72 -7.09 5.26 12.65
CA PRO A 72 -6.60 4.06 13.32
C PRO A 72 -6.03 3.05 12.31
N TYR A 73 -5.11 2.19 12.76
CA TYR A 73 -4.38 1.23 11.91
C TYR A 73 -5.31 0.35 11.04
N ASN A 74 -6.45 -0.08 11.59
CA ASN A 74 -7.40 -0.93 10.89
C ASN A 74 -8.03 -0.28 9.64
N GLN A 75 -8.01 1.05 9.54
CA GLN A 75 -8.52 1.79 8.37
C GLN A 75 -7.45 2.02 7.29
N TYR A 76 -6.16 1.81 7.57
CA TYR A 76 -5.10 2.10 6.59
C TYR A 76 -5.24 1.27 5.31
N ARG A 77 -5.75 0.04 5.41
CA ARG A 77 -5.92 -0.84 4.24
C ARG A 77 -6.95 -0.27 3.26
N SER A 78 -8.13 0.07 3.75
CA SER A 78 -9.22 0.62 2.92
C SER A 78 -8.86 1.99 2.37
N LEU A 79 -8.23 2.84 3.19
CA LEU A 79 -7.76 4.16 2.76
C LEU A 79 -6.66 4.08 1.70
N TYR A 80 -5.75 3.12 1.80
CA TYR A 80 -4.72 2.87 0.79
C TYR A 80 -5.32 2.42 -0.55
N LEU A 81 -6.30 1.52 -0.52
CA LEU A 81 -7.01 1.08 -1.73
C LEU A 81 -7.88 2.18 -2.33
N ALA A 82 -8.53 2.99 -1.48
CA ALA A 82 -9.29 4.16 -1.92
C ALA A 82 -8.37 5.22 -2.53
N ALA A 83 -7.17 5.41 -2.00
CA ALA A 83 -6.19 6.35 -2.56
C ALA A 83 -5.82 5.97 -4.00
N ASP A 84 -5.64 4.68 -4.27
CA ASP A 84 -5.41 4.18 -5.63
C ASP A 84 -6.66 4.37 -6.51
N LYS A 85 -7.81 3.87 -6.05
CA LYS A 85 -9.08 3.90 -6.80
C LYS A 85 -9.51 5.32 -7.19
N TYR A 86 -9.31 6.28 -6.30
CA TYR A 86 -9.69 7.67 -6.50
C TYR A 86 -8.51 8.56 -6.90
N ASP A 87 -7.35 8.00 -7.25
CA ASP A 87 -6.18 8.76 -7.73
C ASP A 87 -5.77 9.91 -6.79
N ILE A 88 -5.51 9.57 -5.53
CA ILE A 88 -5.11 10.46 -4.44
C ILE A 88 -3.68 10.07 -4.03
N SER A 89 -2.71 10.30 -4.90
CA SER A 89 -1.34 9.78 -4.76
C SER A 89 -0.69 10.12 -3.41
N TYR A 90 -0.92 11.33 -2.90
CA TYR A 90 -0.37 11.74 -1.59
C TYR A 90 -0.94 10.92 -0.42
N LEU A 91 -2.21 10.51 -0.46
CA LEU A 91 -2.76 9.59 0.54
C LEU A 91 -2.11 8.20 0.42
N GLN A 92 -1.92 7.73 -0.80
CA GLN A 92 -1.28 6.44 -1.06
C GLN A 92 0.16 6.43 -0.52
N ASP A 93 0.92 7.51 -0.71
CA ASP A 93 2.27 7.68 -0.15
C ASP A 93 2.28 7.65 1.38
N VAL A 94 1.33 8.35 2.02
CA VAL A 94 1.21 8.36 3.48
C VAL A 94 0.90 6.96 4.02
N CYS A 95 -0.06 6.26 3.42
CA CYS A 95 -0.40 4.89 3.80
C CYS A 95 0.76 3.92 3.53
N ARG A 96 1.45 4.04 2.39
CA ARG A 96 2.63 3.25 2.04
C ARG A 96 3.72 3.39 3.10
N ASN A 97 4.07 4.62 3.45
CA ASN A 97 5.11 4.90 4.44
C ASN A 97 4.74 4.31 5.81
N HIS A 98 3.47 4.36 6.18
CA HIS A 98 2.97 3.72 7.39
C HIS A 98 3.13 2.19 7.34
N PHE A 99 2.76 1.54 6.23
CA PHE A 99 2.94 0.10 6.08
C PHE A 99 4.40 -0.31 6.13
N ILE A 100 5.29 0.39 5.41
CA ILE A 100 6.74 0.15 5.44
C ILE A 100 7.28 0.23 6.87
N ALA A 101 6.89 1.28 7.62
CA ALA A 101 7.31 1.46 9.00
C ALA A 101 6.76 0.39 9.96
N SER A 102 5.65 -0.26 9.60
CA SER A 102 5.00 -1.31 10.39
C SER A 102 5.40 -2.74 10.03
N LEU A 103 6.28 -2.93 9.04
CA LEU A 103 6.67 -4.25 8.54
C LEU A 103 7.22 -5.14 9.67
N SER A 104 6.72 -6.37 9.72
CA SER A 104 7.13 -7.41 10.67
C SER A 104 6.89 -8.79 10.08
N SER A 105 7.52 -9.83 10.65
CA SER A 105 7.28 -11.22 10.24
C SER A 105 5.80 -11.65 10.37
N ARG A 106 5.01 -10.96 11.19
CA ARG A 106 3.57 -11.27 11.40
C ARG A 106 2.65 -10.75 10.29
N ASN A 107 2.96 -9.57 9.73
CA ASN A 107 2.09 -8.86 8.79
C ASN A 107 2.65 -8.74 7.37
N VAL A 108 3.94 -9.05 7.14
CA VAL A 108 4.60 -8.79 5.86
C VAL A 108 3.95 -9.51 4.67
N LEU A 109 3.44 -10.73 4.86
CA LEU A 109 2.74 -11.46 3.81
C LEU A 109 1.43 -10.75 3.41
N ASP A 110 0.66 -10.26 4.37
CA ASP A 110 -0.60 -9.55 4.11
C ASP A 110 -0.34 -8.18 3.44
N ILE A 111 0.74 -7.52 3.84
CA ILE A 111 1.19 -6.25 3.23
C ILE A 111 1.69 -6.50 1.80
N LEU A 112 2.37 -7.61 1.55
CA LEU A 112 2.81 -7.99 0.20
C LEU A 112 1.61 -8.28 -0.72
N GLU A 113 0.60 -9.01 -0.24
CA GLU A 113 -0.66 -9.20 -0.97
C GLU A 113 -1.33 -7.84 -1.24
N LEU A 114 -1.41 -6.96 -0.23
CA LEU A 114 -2.00 -5.64 -0.38
C LEU A 114 -1.29 -4.79 -1.43
N ALA A 115 0.04 -4.78 -1.45
CA ALA A 115 0.85 -4.01 -2.39
C ALA A 115 0.62 -4.44 -3.85
N SER A 116 0.26 -5.71 -4.07
CA SER A 116 0.00 -6.24 -5.40
C SER A 116 -1.28 -5.69 -6.03
N ILE A 117 -2.25 -5.23 -5.22
CA ILE A 117 -3.54 -4.74 -5.73
C ILE A 117 -3.35 -3.42 -6.51
N PRO A 118 -2.72 -2.36 -5.97
CA PRO A 118 -2.39 -1.15 -6.74
C PRO A 118 -1.17 -1.29 -7.66
N CYS A 119 -0.55 -2.47 -7.75
CA CYS A 119 0.78 -2.64 -8.35
C CYS A 119 1.87 -1.72 -7.76
N ASP A 120 1.82 -1.47 -6.45
CA ASP A 120 2.76 -0.57 -5.77
C ASP A 120 4.13 -1.24 -5.58
N THR A 121 5.02 -0.96 -6.53
CA THR A 121 6.37 -1.56 -6.56
C THR A 121 7.21 -1.16 -5.34
N ILE A 122 7.03 0.05 -4.80
CA ILE A 122 7.82 0.53 -3.65
C ILE A 122 7.46 -0.27 -2.40
N LEU A 123 6.15 -0.43 -2.12
CA LEU A 123 5.70 -1.23 -0.98
C LEU A 123 6.03 -2.71 -1.18
N LYS A 124 5.84 -3.22 -2.39
CA LYS A 124 6.12 -4.61 -2.76
C LYS A 124 7.60 -4.95 -2.53
N ASP A 125 8.50 -4.12 -3.03
CA ASP A 125 9.94 -4.31 -2.87
C ASP A 125 10.37 -4.21 -1.39
N ALA A 126 9.81 -3.26 -0.64
CA ALA A 126 10.06 -3.17 0.80
C ALA A 126 9.63 -4.43 1.55
N ALA A 127 8.44 -4.96 1.25
CA ALA A 127 7.93 -6.19 1.84
C ALA A 127 8.78 -7.40 1.45
N ILE A 128 9.11 -7.59 0.17
CA ILE A 128 9.97 -8.69 -0.30
C ILE A 128 11.34 -8.63 0.37
N ASN A 129 11.96 -7.44 0.44
CA ASN A 129 13.24 -7.25 1.10
C ASN A 129 13.18 -7.61 2.60
N HIS A 130 12.09 -7.26 3.27
CA HIS A 130 11.87 -7.66 4.66
C HIS A 130 11.74 -9.18 4.79
N ILE A 131 10.98 -9.84 3.91
CA ILE A 131 10.85 -11.31 3.88
C ILE A 131 12.21 -11.97 3.71
N VAL A 132 13.00 -11.52 2.72
CA VAL A 132 14.32 -12.10 2.44
C VAL A 132 15.27 -11.99 3.64
N LYS A 133 15.20 -10.88 4.39
CA LYS A 133 16.01 -10.67 5.61
C LYS A 133 15.57 -11.55 6.78
N HIS A 134 14.28 -11.87 6.86
CA HIS A 134 13.67 -12.64 7.96
C HIS A 134 13.03 -13.94 7.46
N MET A 135 13.65 -14.58 6.47
CA MET A 135 13.04 -15.67 5.68
C MET A 135 12.62 -16.84 6.56
N GLU A 136 13.47 -17.25 7.51
CA GLU A 136 13.16 -18.36 8.44
C GLU A 136 11.93 -18.05 9.31
N GLU A 137 11.82 -16.84 9.84
CA GLU A 137 10.66 -16.43 10.65
C GLU A 137 9.37 -16.38 9.85
N VAL A 138 9.45 -16.04 8.56
CA VAL A 138 8.28 -15.87 7.67
C VAL A 138 7.82 -17.20 7.08
N VAL A 139 8.74 -18.12 6.75
CA VAL A 139 8.44 -19.37 6.02
C VAL A 139 8.05 -20.52 6.94
N VAL A 140 8.52 -20.54 8.19
CA VAL A 140 8.22 -21.61 9.15
C VAL A 140 6.72 -21.67 9.55
N PRO A 141 6.00 -20.55 9.75
CA PRO A 141 4.59 -20.59 10.11
C PRO A 141 3.68 -21.11 8.99
N MET A 142 2.59 -21.81 9.37
CA MET A 142 1.56 -22.33 8.45
C MET A 142 0.96 -21.26 7.51
N LYS A 143 0.97 -19.99 7.95
CA LYS A 143 0.53 -18.84 7.15
C LYS A 143 1.26 -18.73 5.81
N TYR A 144 2.53 -19.15 5.73
CA TYR A 144 3.28 -19.12 4.48
C TYR A 144 2.77 -20.14 3.45
N GLU A 145 2.41 -21.35 3.87
CA GLU A 145 1.86 -22.36 2.97
C GLU A 145 0.55 -21.88 2.32
N THR A 146 -0.35 -21.31 3.13
CA THR A 146 -1.60 -20.73 2.63
C THR A 146 -1.34 -19.54 1.70
N PHE A 147 -0.35 -18.70 2.02
CA PHE A 147 0.08 -17.60 1.16
C PHE A 147 0.58 -18.11 -0.20
N VAL A 148 1.40 -19.17 -0.21
CA VAL A 148 1.97 -19.74 -1.45
C VAL A 148 0.87 -20.30 -2.34
N GLN A 149 -0.10 -21.01 -1.76
CA GLN A 149 -1.24 -21.56 -2.50
C GLN A 149 -2.10 -20.48 -3.15
N ARG A 150 -2.29 -19.35 -2.45
CA ARG A 150 -3.09 -18.22 -2.95
C ARG A 150 -2.32 -17.33 -3.93
N ASN A 151 -1.00 -17.23 -3.79
CA ASN A 151 -0.16 -16.27 -4.51
C ASN A 151 1.12 -16.93 -5.07
N PRO A 152 1.00 -17.85 -6.04
CA PRO A 152 2.16 -18.53 -6.61
C PRO A 152 3.15 -17.55 -7.26
N ASP A 153 2.67 -16.50 -7.92
CA ASP A 153 3.54 -15.50 -8.56
C ASP A 153 4.38 -14.72 -7.55
N LEU A 154 3.77 -14.26 -6.45
CA LEU A 154 4.49 -13.57 -5.38
C LEU A 154 5.51 -14.50 -4.70
N SER A 155 5.20 -15.79 -4.60
CA SER A 155 6.12 -16.80 -4.07
C SER A 155 7.36 -16.98 -4.96
N VAL A 156 7.15 -16.94 -6.27
CA VAL A 156 8.25 -16.95 -7.25
C VAL A 156 9.07 -15.66 -7.15
N GLU A 157 8.44 -14.50 -6.96
CA GLU A 157 9.16 -13.24 -6.73
C GLU A 157 10.03 -13.28 -5.47
N ILE A 158 9.49 -13.75 -4.35
CA ILE A 158 10.23 -13.95 -3.10
C ILE A 158 11.43 -14.89 -3.33
N THR A 159 11.20 -16.03 -3.97
CA THR A 159 12.25 -17.03 -4.24
C THR A 159 13.37 -16.44 -5.11
N ARG A 160 13.02 -15.69 -6.17
CA ARG A 160 13.99 -15.01 -7.03
C ARG A 160 14.78 -13.96 -6.25
N ALA A 161 14.13 -13.19 -5.37
CA ALA A 161 14.79 -12.19 -4.54
C ALA A 161 15.77 -12.83 -3.55
N TYR A 162 15.35 -13.91 -2.87
CA TYR A 162 16.20 -14.66 -1.95
C TYR A 162 17.45 -15.26 -2.63
N LEU A 163 17.29 -15.82 -3.84
CA LEU A 163 18.41 -16.34 -4.65
C LEU A 163 19.39 -15.24 -5.08
N ARG A 164 18.91 -14.02 -5.33
CA ARG A 164 19.78 -12.88 -5.65
C ARG A 164 20.59 -12.45 -4.43
N GLU A 165 19.94 -12.34 -3.27
CA GLU A 165 20.57 -11.93 -2.01
C GLU A 165 21.66 -12.92 -1.56
N THR A 166 21.36 -14.23 -1.60
CA THR A 166 22.33 -15.28 -1.24
C THR A 166 23.55 -15.29 -2.16
N LYS A 167 23.37 -15.10 -3.47
CA LYS A 167 24.48 -14.95 -4.42
C LYS A 167 25.32 -13.68 -4.16
N ALA A 168 24.67 -12.58 -3.81
CA ALA A 168 25.36 -11.33 -3.48
C ALA A 168 26.26 -11.51 -2.24
N LYS A 169 25.74 -12.14 -1.17
CA LYS A 169 26.51 -12.46 0.04
C LYS A 169 27.69 -13.38 -0.23
N ALA A 170 27.51 -14.41 -1.06
CA ALA A 170 28.60 -15.34 -1.41
C ALA A 170 29.74 -14.65 -2.17
N LYS A 171 29.44 -13.65 -3.02
CA LYS A 171 30.45 -12.86 -3.73
C LYS A 171 31.23 -11.93 -2.81
N ASP A 172 30.58 -11.37 -1.80
CA ASP A 172 31.18 -10.48 -0.81
C ASP A 172 32.15 -11.22 0.14
N HIS A 173 31.84 -12.48 0.48
CA HIS A 173 32.69 -13.35 1.30
C HIS A 173 33.81 -14.04 0.49
N GLY A 174 33.83 -13.89 -0.84
CA GLY A 174 34.77 -14.52 -1.77
C GLY A 174 35.96 -13.62 -2.19
N ALA A 175 36.56 -12.86 -1.27
CA ALA A 175 37.83 -12.18 -1.55
C ALA A 175 38.97 -13.22 -1.69
N PRO A 176 39.82 -13.15 -2.72
CA PRO A 176 40.84 -14.16 -2.95
C PRO A 176 41.98 -14.05 -1.92
N LEU A 177 42.20 -15.12 -1.15
CA LEU A 177 43.48 -15.37 -0.49
C LEU A 177 44.44 -15.97 -1.52
N ASN A 178 45.21 -15.15 -2.24
CA ASN A 178 46.56 -15.60 -2.62
C ASN A 178 47.51 -14.45 -3.02
N GLY A 179 48.71 -14.50 -2.45
CA GLY A 179 49.82 -13.59 -2.75
C GLY A 179 51.14 -13.99 -2.10
N ASN A 180 51.40 -15.30 -1.96
CA ASN A 180 52.71 -15.96 -2.02
C ASN A 180 53.97 -15.06 -1.83
N THR A 181 54.45 -14.88 -0.58
CA THR A 181 55.83 -14.41 -0.32
C THR A 181 56.78 -15.60 -0.37
N ARG A 182 57.40 -15.85 -1.54
CA ARG A 182 58.61 -16.67 -1.60
C ARG A 182 59.80 -15.88 -1.00
N PRO A 183 60.69 -16.53 -0.23
CA PRO A 183 61.89 -15.88 0.28
C PRO A 183 62.87 -15.64 -0.87
N ARG A 184 63.37 -14.41 -1.00
CA ARG A 184 64.52 -14.11 -1.86
C ARG A 184 65.78 -14.60 -1.16
N ILE A 185 66.35 -15.67 -1.70
CA ILE A 185 67.75 -16.04 -1.52
C ILE A 185 68.53 -15.29 -2.60
N TRP A 186 69.61 -14.63 -2.15
CA TRP A 186 70.86 -14.17 -2.78
C TRP A 186 71.19 -12.78 -2.24
#